data_AF-T5ADI0-F1
#
_entry.id   AF-T5ADI0-F1
#
_cell.length_a   1.000
_cell.length_b   1.000
_cell.length_c   1.000
_cell.angle_alpha   90.00
_cell.angle_beta   90.00
_cell.angle_gamma   90.00
#
_symmetry.space_group_name_H-M   'P 1'
#
loop_
_entity.id
_entity.type
_entity.pdbx_description
1 polymer ?
#
loop_
_entity_poly.entity_id
_entity_poly.type
_entity_poly.pdbx_seq_one_letter_code
_entity_poly.pdbx_strand_id
1 'polypeptide(L)'
;MENHLTFPSSPPRDSPSPPRAPASSLGSGPPVTPDVDLKAVKRARRKYRWKMVLGLVWPYALRALDATIIASALLWIATDFDKLLQQNWLVSAFNLASAAFIPFWVQMADAFGRCAAIIAAVFLMLIGSALCTGAPKKAYGLLLLGRGFQGVASAGLNVVVRTILADRVTLRENAKNWAIFALVGGMSYALGPVVGGDLTKASWRWCFGINLAA
;
A
#
# COMPACT_ATOMS: atom_id res chain seq x y z
N MET A 1 24.62 50.89 -60.56
CA MET A 1 25.18 49.74 -61.28
C MET A 1 24.88 48.51 -60.44
N GLU A 2 23.61 48.11 -60.35
CA GLU A 2 22.92 47.14 -61.25
C GLU A 2 23.12 45.72 -60.71
N ASN A 3 22.12 45.20 -59.98
CA ASN A 3 21.06 44.29 -60.45
C ASN A 3 21.61 42.99 -61.06
N HIS A 4 21.30 41.83 -60.45
CA HIS A 4 20.65 40.72 -61.14
C HIS A 4 20.13 39.67 -60.14
N LEU A 5 18.81 39.58 -60.07
CA LEU A 5 18.00 38.48 -59.54
C LEU A 5 18.31 37.18 -60.29
N THR A 6 18.29 36.03 -59.61
CA THR A 6 17.71 34.79 -60.16
C THR A 6 17.45 33.76 -59.05
N PHE A 7 16.18 33.41 -58.87
CA PHE A 7 15.70 32.24 -58.16
C PHE A 7 15.87 30.99 -59.04
N PRO A 8 16.21 29.81 -58.49
CA PRO A 8 15.88 28.54 -59.12
C PRO A 8 14.50 28.06 -58.66
N SER A 9 13.67 27.82 -59.67
CA SER A 9 12.30 27.32 -59.73
C SER A 9 12.01 26.03 -58.94
N SER A 10 10.85 26.01 -58.29
CA SER A 10 10.17 24.82 -57.77
C SER A 10 9.96 23.75 -58.85
N PRO A 11 10.18 22.45 -58.58
CA PRO A 11 9.74 21.39 -59.47
C PRO A 11 8.21 21.16 -59.36
N PRO A 12 7.56 20.66 -60.43
CA PRO A 12 6.12 20.65 -60.60
C PRO A 12 5.39 19.66 -59.68
N ARG A 13 4.21 20.07 -59.22
CA ARG A 13 3.16 19.18 -58.71
C ARG A 13 2.70 18.29 -59.86
N ASP A 14 2.87 16.98 -59.73
CA ASP A 14 1.98 15.97 -60.31
C ASP A 14 2.23 14.62 -59.62
N SER A 15 1.59 14.44 -58.46
CA SER A 15 1.40 13.12 -57.86
C SER A 15 -0.06 12.72 -58.09
N PRO A 16 -0.36 11.64 -58.82
CA PRO A 16 -1.73 11.21 -59.03
C PRO A 16 -2.37 10.89 -57.69
N SER A 17 -3.55 11.49 -57.46
CA SER A 17 -4.36 11.28 -56.27
C SER A 17 -4.71 9.80 -56.10
N PRO A 18 -4.68 9.23 -54.88
CA PRO A 18 -5.11 7.85 -54.68
C PRO A 18 -6.60 7.70 -55.07
N PRO A 19 -7.00 6.56 -55.67
CA PRO A 19 -8.35 6.36 -56.15
C PRO A 19 -9.36 6.48 -55.01
N ARG A 20 -10.36 7.32 -55.24
CA ARG A 20 -11.49 7.58 -54.35
C ARG A 20 -12.24 6.27 -54.12
N ALA A 21 -12.12 5.69 -52.92
CA ALA A 21 -12.92 4.54 -52.54
C ALA A 21 -14.42 4.89 -52.64
N PRO A 22 -15.25 3.99 -53.20
CA PRO A 22 -16.68 4.24 -53.33
C PRO A 22 -17.31 4.38 -51.93
N ALA A 23 -18.18 5.38 -51.79
CA ALA A 23 -18.99 5.63 -50.61
C ALA A 23 -19.89 4.41 -50.32
N SER A 24 -19.40 3.50 -49.50
CA SER A 24 -20.20 2.40 -48.95
C SER A 24 -21.04 2.97 -47.80
N SER A 25 -22.33 3.17 -48.12
CA SER A 25 -23.48 3.04 -47.23
C SER A 25 -23.21 3.30 -45.73
N LEU A 26 -23.51 4.53 -45.30
CA LEU A 26 -23.85 4.84 -43.91
C LEU A 26 -25.10 4.04 -43.51
N GLY A 27 -24.89 2.77 -43.17
CA GLY A 27 -25.86 1.96 -42.46
C GLY A 27 -26.01 2.55 -41.06
N SER A 28 -27.19 3.08 -40.78
CA SER A 28 -27.65 3.47 -39.45
C SER A 28 -27.69 2.25 -38.52
N GLY A 29 -26.55 1.95 -37.88
CA GLY A 29 -26.54 1.18 -36.64
C GLY A 29 -27.24 1.98 -35.53
N PRO A 30 -27.91 1.33 -34.56
CA PRO A 30 -28.58 2.04 -33.48
C PRO A 30 -27.60 2.95 -32.73
N PRO A 31 -28.06 4.09 -32.17
CA PRO A 31 -27.19 5.00 -31.44
C PRO A 31 -26.65 4.25 -30.22
N VAL A 32 -25.38 3.84 -30.27
CA VAL A 32 -24.67 3.32 -29.11
C VAL A 32 -24.54 4.48 -28.13
N THR A 33 -25.48 4.61 -27.19
CA THR A 33 -25.47 5.61 -26.11
C THR A 33 -24.21 5.42 -25.25
N PRO A 34 -23.14 6.23 -25.40
CA PRO A 34 -21.87 6.01 -24.72
C PRO A 34 -21.96 6.30 -23.21
N ASP A 35 -22.99 7.03 -22.80
CA ASP A 35 -23.17 7.59 -21.47
C ASP A 35 -23.66 6.56 -20.44
N VAL A 36 -24.42 5.54 -20.85
CA VAL A 36 -24.91 4.47 -19.97
C VAL A 36 -23.78 3.49 -19.63
N ASP A 37 -22.94 3.14 -20.61
CA ASP A 37 -21.81 2.23 -20.44
C ASP A 37 -20.69 2.88 -19.59
N LEU A 38 -20.37 4.15 -19.83
CA LEU A 38 -19.39 4.90 -19.04
C LEU A 38 -19.78 5.03 -17.56
N LYS A 39 -21.07 5.25 -17.24
CA LYS A 39 -21.56 5.34 -15.85
C LYS A 39 -21.52 3.99 -15.15
N ALA A 40 -21.91 2.90 -15.85
CA ALA A 40 -21.86 1.55 -15.32
C ALA A 40 -20.42 1.09 -15.03
N VAL A 41 -19.50 1.31 -15.98
CA VAL A 41 -18.06 1.01 -15.82
C VAL A 41 -17.43 1.82 -14.68
N LYS A 42 -17.77 3.11 -14.55
CA LYS A 42 -17.31 3.95 -13.42
C LYS A 42 -17.83 3.43 -12.07
N ARG A 43 -19.09 2.99 -12.00
CA ARG A 43 -19.70 2.46 -10.76
C ARG A 43 -19.12 1.10 -10.38
N ALA A 44 -18.87 0.22 -11.35
CA ALA A 44 -18.21 -1.06 -11.14
C ALA A 44 -16.76 -0.89 -10.64
N ARG A 45 -15.99 0.01 -11.27
CA ARG A 45 -14.63 0.39 -10.85
C ARG A 45 -14.61 0.96 -9.42
N ARG A 46 -15.59 1.81 -9.08
CA ARG A 46 -15.74 2.36 -7.71
C ARG A 46 -16.07 1.27 -6.70
N LYS A 47 -16.98 0.33 -7.00
CA LYS A 47 -17.29 -0.80 -6.11
C LYS A 47 -16.08 -1.70 -5.88
N TYR A 48 -15.33 -2.05 -6.93
CA TYR A 48 -14.11 -2.86 -6.81
C TYR A 48 -13.04 -2.15 -5.97
N ARG A 49 -12.86 -0.84 -6.17
CA ARG A 49 -11.95 -0.01 -5.36
C ARG A 49 -12.35 0.02 -3.89
N TRP A 50 -13.62 0.21 -3.59
CA TRP A 50 -14.12 0.20 -2.21
C TRP A 50 -13.97 -1.18 -1.56
N LYS A 51 -14.17 -2.27 -2.30
CA LYS A 51 -13.90 -3.63 -1.81
C LYS A 51 -12.42 -3.83 -1.47
N MET A 52 -11.50 -3.38 -2.33
CA MET A 52 -10.04 -3.39 -2.08
C MET A 52 -9.68 -2.57 -0.84
N VAL A 53 -10.21 -1.34 -0.74
CA VAL A 53 -9.97 -0.44 0.40
C VAL A 53 -10.49 -1.05 1.69
N LEU A 54 -11.73 -1.57 1.70
CA LEU A 54 -12.29 -2.27 2.86
C LEU A 54 -11.46 -3.49 3.27
N GLY A 55 -10.99 -4.27 2.30
CA GLY A 55 -10.09 -5.41 2.56
C GLY A 55 -8.74 -4.99 3.12
N LEU A 56 -8.28 -3.77 2.85
CA LEU A 56 -7.00 -3.23 3.31
C LEU A 56 -7.10 -2.50 4.67
N VAL A 57 -8.30 -2.02 5.02
CA VAL A 57 -8.56 -1.38 6.32
C VAL A 57 -8.33 -2.35 7.47
N TRP A 58 -8.71 -3.63 7.32
CA TRP A 58 -8.50 -4.66 8.35
C TRP A 58 -7.03 -4.89 8.70
N PRO A 59 -6.14 -5.27 7.75
CA PRO A 59 -4.73 -5.45 8.05
C PRO A 59 -4.05 -4.14 8.45
N TYR A 60 -4.52 -2.97 7.97
CA TYR A 60 -4.02 -1.67 8.43
C TYR A 60 -4.39 -1.38 9.91
N ALA A 61 -5.60 -1.71 10.32
CA ALA A 61 -6.05 -1.56 11.71
C ALA A 61 -5.25 -2.48 12.65
N LEU A 62 -5.09 -3.75 12.28
CA LEU A 62 -4.30 -4.71 13.05
C LEU A 62 -2.83 -4.29 13.15
N ARG A 63 -2.25 -3.80 12.05
CA ARG A 63 -0.93 -3.18 12.02
C ARG A 63 -0.78 -2.00 12.98
N ALA A 64 -1.79 -1.13 13.08
CA ALA A 64 -1.75 0.02 13.98
C ALA A 64 -1.91 -0.41 15.46
N LEU A 65 -2.74 -1.42 15.69
CA LEU A 65 -2.95 -2.04 17.00
C LEU A 65 -1.67 -2.76 17.47
N ASP A 66 -0.93 -3.43 16.58
CA ASP A 66 0.39 -3.99 16.91
C ASP A 66 1.32 -2.91 17.48
N ALA A 67 1.50 -1.80 16.75
CA ALA A 67 2.42 -0.73 17.15
C ALA A 67 2.14 -0.21 18.57
N THR A 68 0.88 -0.28 19.04
CA THR A 68 0.47 0.17 20.37
C THR A 68 0.51 -0.91 21.44
N ILE A 69 0.08 -2.13 21.13
CA ILE A 69 0.15 -3.26 22.08
C ILE A 69 1.59 -3.45 22.55
N ILE A 70 2.56 -3.33 21.65
CA ILE A 70 3.97 -3.52 21.96
C ILE A 70 4.45 -2.51 22.99
N ALA A 71 4.01 -1.25 22.89
CA ALA A 71 4.39 -0.22 23.85
C ALA A 71 3.95 -0.62 25.27
N SER A 72 2.78 -1.25 25.42
CA SER A 72 2.29 -1.76 26.71
C SER A 72 2.98 -3.04 27.18
N ALA A 73 3.39 -3.92 26.25
CA ALA A 73 4.06 -5.18 26.56
C ALA A 73 5.59 -5.06 26.68
N LEU A 74 6.18 -3.92 26.30
CA LEU A 74 7.62 -3.72 26.18
C LEU A 74 8.36 -4.02 27.48
N LEU A 75 7.87 -3.48 28.59
CA LEU A 75 8.47 -3.65 29.91
C LEU A 75 8.44 -5.12 30.34
N TRP A 76 7.32 -5.81 30.11
CA TRP A 76 7.16 -7.23 30.44
C TRP A 76 8.10 -8.12 29.65
N ILE A 77 8.25 -7.87 28.34
CA ILE A 77 9.23 -8.56 27.50
C ILE A 77 10.65 -8.30 28.04
N ALA A 78 10.97 -7.06 28.36
CA ALA A 78 12.30 -6.69 28.83
C ALA A 78 12.66 -7.35 30.17
N THR A 79 11.68 -7.51 31.07
CA THR A 79 11.82 -8.25 32.33
C THR A 79 11.95 -9.77 32.10
N ASP A 80 11.15 -10.37 31.21
CA ASP A 80 11.18 -11.83 30.96
C ASP A 80 12.48 -12.30 30.28
N PHE A 81 13.20 -11.39 29.62
CA PHE A 81 14.51 -11.64 29.01
C PHE A 81 15.70 -11.14 29.85
N ASP A 82 15.45 -10.53 31.02
CA ASP A 82 16.46 -9.91 31.89
C ASP A 82 17.40 -8.92 31.16
N LYS A 83 16.83 -8.23 30.15
CA LYS A 83 17.54 -7.35 29.20
C LYS A 83 16.91 -5.96 29.16
N LEU A 84 16.60 -5.41 30.33
CA LEU A 84 15.95 -4.09 30.51
C LEU A 84 16.69 -2.95 29.80
N LEU A 85 18.03 -2.96 29.78
CA LEU A 85 18.83 -1.94 29.09
C LEU A 85 18.70 -1.99 27.56
N GLN A 86 18.31 -3.14 26.98
CA GLN A 86 18.21 -3.32 25.53
C GLN A 86 16.77 -3.13 25.01
N GLN A 87 15.79 -2.88 25.88
CA GLN A 87 14.37 -2.77 25.50
C GLN A 87 14.10 -1.78 24.36
N ASN A 88 14.83 -0.65 24.31
CA ASN A 88 14.67 0.37 23.27
C ASN A 88 15.02 -0.16 21.87
N TRP A 89 15.92 -1.14 21.77
CA TRP A 89 16.27 -1.76 20.48
C TRP A 89 15.08 -2.45 19.82
N LEU A 90 14.08 -2.87 20.59
CA LEU A 90 12.89 -3.51 20.04
C LEU A 90 12.10 -2.56 19.13
N VAL A 91 11.94 -1.32 19.58
CA VAL A 91 11.25 -0.26 18.82
C VAL A 91 12.16 0.30 17.74
N SER A 92 13.45 0.50 18.05
CA SER A 92 14.43 1.02 17.09
C SER A 92 14.65 0.10 15.89
N ALA A 93 14.79 -1.21 16.09
CA ALA A 93 15.01 -2.16 15.00
C ALA A 93 13.85 -2.17 14.00
N PHE A 94 12.62 -2.10 14.52
CA PHE A 94 11.42 -1.99 13.73
C PHE A 94 11.33 -0.68 12.94
N ASN A 95 11.60 0.46 13.60
CA ASN A 95 11.58 1.76 12.94
C ASN A 95 12.69 1.86 11.87
N LEU A 96 13.87 1.33 12.17
CA LEU A 96 15.01 1.29 11.25
C LEU A 96 14.68 0.45 10.01
N ALA A 97 14.15 -0.76 10.19
CA ALA A 97 13.71 -1.60 9.09
C ALA A 97 12.56 -0.93 8.31
N SER A 98 11.58 -0.34 9.01
CA SER A 98 10.48 0.35 8.35
C SER A 98 10.94 1.55 7.53
N ALA A 99 11.98 2.28 7.95
CA ALA A 99 12.53 3.40 7.19
C ALA A 99 13.42 2.95 6.02
N ALA A 100 14.28 1.94 6.25
CA ALA A 100 15.21 1.43 5.24
C ALA A 100 14.50 0.77 4.06
N PHE A 101 13.35 0.13 4.28
CA PHE A 101 12.63 -0.63 3.25
C PHE A 101 11.50 0.16 2.56
N ILE A 102 11.27 1.43 2.90
CA ILE A 102 10.34 2.30 2.15
C ILE A 102 10.63 2.29 0.64
N PRO A 103 11.86 2.59 0.16
CA PRO A 103 12.14 2.64 -1.28
C PRO A 103 12.02 1.27 -1.96
N PHE A 104 12.28 0.18 -1.23
CA PHE A 104 12.11 -1.18 -1.72
C PHE A 104 10.64 -1.46 -2.08
N TRP A 105 9.72 -1.07 -1.20
CA TRP A 105 8.29 -1.26 -1.44
C TRP A 105 7.70 -0.37 -2.54
N VAL A 106 8.26 0.83 -2.73
CA VAL A 106 7.87 1.68 -3.87
C VAL A 106 8.17 0.97 -5.18
N GLN A 107 9.41 0.50 -5.35
CA GLN A 107 9.82 -0.23 -6.56
C GLN A 107 9.05 -1.54 -6.74
N MET A 108 8.80 -2.29 -5.66
CA MET A 108 8.00 -3.51 -5.71
C MET A 108 6.58 -3.25 -6.22
N ALA A 109 5.93 -2.19 -5.74
CA ALA A 109 4.58 -1.82 -6.14
C ALA A 109 4.50 -1.37 -7.61
N ASP A 110 5.55 -0.72 -8.11
CA ASP A 110 5.64 -0.26 -9.49
C ASP A 110 5.96 -1.41 -10.46
N ALA A 111 6.85 -2.33 -10.08
CA ALA A 111 7.29 -3.44 -10.94
C ALA A 111 6.31 -4.63 -10.97
N PHE A 112 5.86 -5.10 -9.80
CA PHE A 112 4.99 -6.29 -9.68
C PHE A 112 3.50 -5.94 -9.56
N GLY A 113 3.19 -4.65 -9.50
CA GLY A 113 1.84 -4.15 -9.31
C GLY A 113 1.38 -4.14 -7.85
N ARG A 114 0.25 -3.47 -7.62
CA ARG A 114 -0.22 -3.12 -6.27
C ARG A 114 -0.77 -4.31 -5.47
N CYS A 115 -1.40 -5.28 -6.13
CA CYS A 115 -1.95 -6.46 -5.45
C CYS A 115 -0.85 -7.38 -4.93
N ALA A 116 0.17 -7.66 -5.74
CA ALA A 116 1.30 -8.49 -5.33
C ALA A 116 2.04 -7.88 -4.14
N ALA A 117 2.23 -6.55 -4.15
CA ALA A 117 2.87 -5.84 -3.05
C ALA A 117 2.09 -5.93 -1.73
N ILE A 118 0.74 -5.83 -1.74
CA ILE A 118 -0.07 -6.02 -0.52
C ILE A 118 0.08 -7.44 0.01
N ILE A 119 -0.07 -8.43 -0.86
CA ILE A 119 -0.02 -9.84 -0.46
C ILE A 119 1.35 -10.13 0.17
N ALA A 120 2.43 -9.70 -0.48
CA ALA A 120 3.79 -9.85 0.07
C ALA A 120 3.95 -9.17 1.44
N ALA A 121 3.39 -7.96 1.62
CA ALA A 121 3.46 -7.24 2.90
C ALA A 121 2.70 -7.97 4.02
N VAL A 122 1.50 -8.49 3.73
CA VAL A 122 0.73 -9.30 4.70
C VAL A 122 1.45 -10.61 5.01
N PHE A 123 2.02 -11.29 4.02
CA PHE A 123 2.82 -12.50 4.26
C PHE A 123 4.03 -12.22 5.16
N LEU A 124 4.77 -11.14 4.91
CA LEU A 124 5.89 -10.74 5.77
C LEU A 124 5.43 -10.36 7.18
N MET A 125 4.24 -9.77 7.31
CA MET A 125 3.63 -9.51 8.61
C MET A 125 3.42 -10.81 9.39
N LEU A 126 2.77 -11.80 8.76
CA LEU A 126 2.49 -13.09 9.38
C LEU A 126 3.79 -13.81 9.80
N ILE A 127 4.81 -13.82 8.95
CA ILE A 127 6.12 -14.41 9.26
C ILE A 127 6.77 -13.69 10.45
N GLY A 128 6.77 -12.35 10.44
CA GLY A 128 7.31 -11.57 11.54
C GLY A 128 6.58 -11.82 12.86
N SER A 129 5.25 -11.90 12.84
CA SER A 129 4.43 -12.22 14.01
C SER A 129 4.65 -13.65 14.52
N ALA A 130 4.77 -14.62 13.62
CA ALA A 130 5.10 -16.01 13.98
C ALA A 130 6.47 -16.11 14.64
N LEU A 131 7.50 -15.45 14.08
CA LEU A 131 8.84 -15.40 14.65
C LEU A 131 8.86 -14.78 16.05
N CYS A 132 8.12 -13.68 16.26
CA CYS A 132 8.04 -13.06 17.58
C CYS A 132 7.28 -13.91 18.60
N THR A 133 6.23 -14.62 18.18
CA THR A 133 5.45 -15.50 19.07
C THR A 133 6.26 -16.74 19.50
N GLY A 134 7.06 -17.29 18.56
CA GLY A 134 7.93 -18.44 18.78
C GLY A 134 9.26 -18.13 19.47
N ALA A 135 9.60 -16.85 19.70
CA ALA A 135 10.92 -16.45 20.17
C ALA A 135 11.26 -17.02 21.58
N PRO A 136 12.26 -17.91 21.71
CA PRO A 136 12.62 -18.50 23.00
C PRO A 136 13.30 -17.48 23.91
N LYS A 137 13.12 -17.61 25.24
CA LYS A 137 13.63 -16.65 26.26
C LYS A 137 15.14 -16.40 26.21
N LYS A 138 15.92 -17.31 25.60
CA LYS A 138 17.38 -17.18 25.44
C LYS A 138 17.80 -16.45 24.15
N ALA A 139 16.89 -16.21 23.22
CA ALA A 139 17.20 -15.68 21.88
C ALA A 139 16.53 -14.31 21.65
N TYR A 140 16.98 -13.29 22.38
CA TYR A 140 16.52 -11.91 22.20
C TYR A 140 16.72 -11.41 20.76
N GLY A 141 17.77 -11.87 20.08
CA GLY A 141 18.03 -11.55 18.67
C GLY A 141 16.93 -12.02 17.72
N LEU A 142 16.28 -13.17 17.99
CA LEU A 142 15.20 -13.67 17.13
C LEU A 142 13.95 -12.78 17.21
N LEU A 143 13.66 -12.26 18.40
CA LEU A 143 12.61 -11.27 18.62
C LEU A 143 12.91 -9.97 17.84
N LEU A 144 14.17 -9.52 17.85
CA LEU A 144 14.64 -8.35 17.12
C LEU A 144 14.55 -8.53 15.60
N LEU A 145 14.90 -9.72 15.10
CA LEU A 145 14.74 -10.07 13.69
C LEU A 145 13.26 -10.11 13.28
N GLY A 146 12.39 -10.73 14.09
CA GLY A 146 10.95 -10.72 13.87
C GLY A 146 10.38 -9.29 13.81
N ARG A 147 10.87 -8.38 14.66
CA ARG A 147 10.56 -6.95 14.59
C ARG A 147 11.05 -6.27 13.34
N GLY A 148 12.25 -6.62 12.87
CA GLY A 148 12.75 -6.19 11.58
C GLY A 148 11.77 -6.56 10.47
N PHE A 149 11.36 -7.83 10.39
CA PHE A 149 10.39 -8.31 9.39
C PHE A 149 9.04 -7.59 9.48
N GLN A 150 8.49 -7.39 10.68
CA GLN A 150 7.26 -6.61 10.85
C GLN A 150 7.44 -5.13 10.44
N GLY A 151 8.61 -4.55 10.70
CA GLY A 151 8.96 -3.20 10.24
C GLY A 151 8.99 -3.11 8.72
N VAL A 152 9.54 -4.12 8.03
CA VAL A 152 9.49 -4.21 6.56
C VAL A 152 8.03 -4.31 6.09
N ALA A 153 7.23 -5.19 6.67
CA ALA A 153 5.81 -5.36 6.33
C ALA A 153 5.00 -4.06 6.55
N SER A 154 5.28 -3.33 7.63
CA SER A 154 4.69 -2.02 7.94
C SER A 154 4.87 -0.99 6.84
N ALA A 155 6.11 -0.87 6.36
CA ALA A 155 6.46 0.09 5.34
C ALA A 155 5.70 -0.22 4.04
N GLY A 156 5.64 -1.50 3.68
CA GLY A 156 4.89 -1.98 2.52
C GLY A 156 3.40 -1.66 2.62
N LEU A 157 2.77 -1.96 3.76
CA LEU A 157 1.36 -1.61 3.97
C LEU A 157 1.13 -0.11 3.82
N ASN A 158 1.94 0.73 4.47
CA ASN A 158 1.77 2.19 4.40
C ASN A 158 1.97 2.75 2.98
N VAL A 159 3.02 2.31 2.29
CA VAL A 159 3.32 2.76 0.93
C VAL A 159 2.19 2.34 -0.01
N VAL A 160 1.80 1.07 0.00
CA VAL A 160 0.80 0.57 -0.94
C VAL A 160 -0.60 1.12 -0.66
N VAL A 161 -0.99 1.29 0.62
CA VAL A 161 -2.24 1.98 1.01
C VAL A 161 -2.25 3.39 0.40
N ARG A 162 -1.18 4.18 0.58
CA ARG A 162 -1.08 5.54 0.06
C ARG A 162 -1.09 5.57 -1.46
N THR A 163 -0.40 4.63 -2.11
CA THR A 163 -0.37 4.54 -3.57
C THR A 163 -1.74 4.18 -4.15
N ILE A 164 -2.48 3.25 -3.54
CA ILE A 164 -3.85 2.89 -3.97
C ILE A 164 -4.81 4.05 -3.77
N LEU A 165 -4.68 4.77 -2.66
CA LEU A 165 -5.51 5.93 -2.34
C LEU A 165 -5.24 7.14 -3.24
N ALA A 166 -3.99 7.30 -3.71
CA ALA A 166 -3.62 8.31 -4.68
C ALA A 166 -4.05 7.94 -6.11
N ASP A 167 -4.28 6.66 -6.40
CA ASP A 167 -4.56 6.22 -7.76
C ASP A 167 -5.97 6.57 -8.24
N ARG A 168 -6.04 7.39 -9.30
CA ARG A 168 -7.29 7.75 -10.01
C ARG A 168 -8.33 8.45 -9.11
N VAL A 169 -7.89 9.18 -8.09
CA VAL A 169 -8.76 9.92 -7.17
C VAL A 169 -8.36 11.39 -7.13
N THR A 170 -9.33 12.30 -7.06
CA THR A 170 -9.04 13.72 -6.85
C THR A 170 -8.50 13.93 -5.44
N LEU A 171 -7.64 14.94 -5.25
CA LEU A 171 -7.00 15.25 -3.96
C LEU A 171 -8.01 15.30 -2.79
N ARG A 172 -9.22 15.81 -3.05
CA ARG A 172 -10.32 15.93 -2.08
C ARG A 172 -10.93 14.59 -1.67
N GLU A 173 -11.07 13.66 -2.61
CA GLU A 173 -11.55 12.31 -2.31
C GLU A 173 -10.47 11.47 -1.61
N ASN A 174 -9.20 11.63 -2.02
CA ASN A 174 -8.06 11.02 -1.35
C ASN A 174 -7.98 11.47 0.13
N ALA A 175 -8.10 12.78 0.39
CA ALA A 175 -8.13 13.33 1.75
C ALA A 175 -9.28 12.75 2.59
N LYS A 176 -10.48 12.58 2.03
CA LYS A 176 -11.61 11.95 2.73
C LYS A 176 -11.34 10.48 3.05
N ASN A 177 -10.78 9.73 2.12
CA ASN A 177 -10.44 8.33 2.36
C ASN A 177 -9.33 8.21 3.43
N TRP A 178 -8.30 9.04 3.36
CA TRP A 178 -7.24 9.08 4.37
C TRP A 178 -7.79 9.46 5.75
N ALA A 179 -8.77 10.36 5.83
CA ALA A 179 -9.45 10.66 7.09
C ALA A 179 -10.14 9.43 7.69
N ILE A 180 -10.76 8.56 6.88
CA ILE A 180 -11.35 7.30 7.35
C ILE A 180 -10.25 6.36 7.87
N PHE A 181 -9.16 6.20 7.12
CA PHE A 181 -8.02 5.39 7.58
C PHE A 181 -7.40 5.94 8.87
N ALA A 182 -7.29 7.26 9.00
CA ALA A 182 -6.81 7.92 10.21
C ALA A 182 -7.76 7.74 11.39
N LEU A 183 -9.09 7.76 11.18
CA LEU A 183 -10.08 7.44 12.22
C LEU A 183 -9.98 5.98 12.68
N VAL A 184 -9.89 5.04 11.74
CA VAL A 184 -9.73 3.61 12.07
C VAL A 184 -8.39 3.37 12.77
N GLY A 185 -7.33 3.99 12.29
CA GLY A 185 -6.03 3.99 12.94
C GLY A 185 -6.14 4.53 14.36
N GLY A 186 -6.75 5.70 14.56
CA GLY A 186 -6.97 6.31 15.87
C GLY A 186 -7.76 5.44 16.84
N MET A 187 -8.84 4.79 16.38
CA MET A 187 -9.58 3.82 17.19
C MET A 187 -8.70 2.61 17.56
N SER A 188 -7.89 2.14 16.62
CA SER A 188 -6.94 1.05 16.86
C SER A 188 -5.86 1.46 17.87
N TYR A 189 -5.36 2.70 17.81
CA TYR A 189 -4.42 3.26 18.77
C TYR A 189 -5.02 3.33 20.19
N ALA A 190 -6.31 3.66 20.31
CA ALA A 190 -7.01 3.69 21.59
C ALA A 190 -7.28 2.27 22.15
N LEU A 191 -7.61 1.32 21.28
CA LEU A 191 -7.84 -0.09 21.66
C LEU A 191 -6.54 -0.82 22.04
N GLY A 192 -5.41 -0.41 21.46
CA GLY A 192 -4.11 -1.06 21.64
C GLY A 192 -3.70 -1.24 23.11
N PRO A 193 -3.62 -0.18 23.93
CA PRO A 193 -3.25 -0.31 25.35
C PRO A 193 -4.24 -1.12 26.17
N VAL A 194 -5.55 -1.06 25.86
CA VAL A 194 -6.59 -1.81 26.57
C VAL A 194 -6.43 -3.30 26.31
N VAL A 195 -6.37 -3.68 25.04
CA VAL A 195 -6.20 -5.07 24.61
C VAL A 195 -4.82 -5.61 25.00
N GLY A 196 -3.77 -4.81 24.82
CA GLY A 196 -2.41 -5.15 25.19
C GLY A 196 -2.21 -5.33 26.69
N GLY A 197 -2.85 -4.49 27.51
CA GLY A 197 -2.82 -4.61 28.97
C GLY A 197 -3.44 -5.91 29.47
N ASP A 198 -4.60 -6.30 28.93
CA ASP A 198 -5.26 -7.55 29.32
C ASP A 198 -4.53 -8.79 28.76
N LEU A 199 -4.04 -8.75 27.53
CA LEU A 199 -3.27 -9.86 26.94
C LEU A 199 -1.95 -10.10 27.67
N THR A 200 -1.30 -9.02 28.14
CA THR A 200 -0.03 -9.12 28.85
C THR A 200 -0.17 -9.80 30.22
N LYS A 201 -1.36 -9.73 30.85
CA LYS A 201 -1.66 -10.47 32.09
C LYS A 201 -1.68 -12.00 31.88
N ALA A 202 -2.08 -12.47 30.70
CA ALA A 202 -2.11 -13.90 30.38
C ALA A 202 -0.75 -14.40 29.89
N SER A 203 -0.21 -13.79 28.82
CA SER A 203 1.16 -14.00 28.33
C SER A 203 1.46 -12.97 27.25
N TRP A 204 2.59 -12.28 27.36
CA TRP A 204 3.07 -11.30 26.36
C TRP A 204 3.18 -11.84 24.93
N ARG A 205 3.21 -13.18 24.75
CA ARG A 205 3.22 -13.85 23.44
C ARG A 205 1.92 -13.65 22.65
N TRP A 206 0.77 -13.57 23.33
CA TRP A 206 -0.52 -13.38 22.67
C TRP A 206 -0.67 -11.99 22.04
N CYS A 207 0.08 -11.01 22.54
CA CYS A 207 0.22 -9.70 21.91
C CYS A 207 0.71 -9.79 20.46
N PHE A 208 1.53 -10.79 20.14
CA PHE A 208 1.98 -11.07 18.78
C PHE A 208 1.04 -12.01 18.03
N GLY A 209 0.41 -12.94 18.76
CA GLY A 209 -0.57 -13.88 18.21
C GLY A 209 -1.79 -13.20 17.61
N ILE A 210 -2.24 -12.06 18.15
CA ILE A 210 -3.39 -11.33 17.60
C ILE A 210 -3.15 -10.80 16.18
N ASN A 211 -1.88 -10.55 15.81
CA ASN A 211 -1.53 -10.16 14.44
C ASN A 211 -1.59 -11.31 13.43
N LEU A 212 -1.58 -12.57 13.88
CA LEU A 212 -1.77 -13.71 12.97
C LEU A 212 -3.21 -13.79 12.42
N ALA A 213 -4.14 -13.03 13.01
CA ALA A 213 -5.51 -12.89 12.52
C ALA A 213 -5.69 -11.78 11.46
N ALA A 214 -4.59 -11.19 10.98
CA ALA A 214 -4.55 -10.18 9.92
C ALA A 214 -4.61 -10.78 8.52
#